data_AF-A0AAE0HAR1-F1
#
_entry.id   AF-A0AAE0HAR1-F1
#
_cell.length_a   1.000
_cell.length_b   1.000
_cell.length_c   1.000
_cell.angle_alpha   90.00
_cell.angle_beta   90.00
_cell.angle_gamma   90.00
#
_symmetry.space_group_name_H-M   'P 1'
#
loop_
_entity.id
_entity.type
_entity.pdbx_description
1 polymer ?
#
loop_
_entity_poly.entity_id
_entity_poly.type
_entity_poly.pdbx_seq_one_letter_code
_entity_poly.pdbx_strand_id
1 'polypeptide(L)'
;MATPIPIALVEANEDFARAIQRELLPQFLVVHVCLSAERATFELANCYAGPAAGSPHECPVGSNMQVPAEERSEPRAVLVGTSIEDRAIFAIRDSAERGLPDITTVKMDVGDDPTDVGMVMIRIHEQLDRLVDEGVLRAE
;
A
#
# COMPACT_ATOMS: atom_id res chain seq x y z
N MET A 1 21.17 1.27 -9.49
CA MET A 1 20.31 1.08 -8.30
C MET A 1 19.00 0.50 -8.81
N ALA A 2 18.42 -0.49 -8.12
CA ALA A 2 17.12 -1.02 -8.52
C ALA A 2 16.03 0.05 -8.30
N THR A 3 15.10 0.18 -9.23
CA THR A 3 13.92 1.03 -9.07
C THR A 3 13.07 0.47 -7.93
N PRO A 4 12.69 1.27 -6.91
CA PRO A 4 11.83 0.80 -5.83
C PRO A 4 10.48 0.30 -6.37
N ILE A 5 9.95 -0.78 -5.80
CA ILE A 5 8.64 -1.32 -6.18
C ILE A 5 7.55 -0.43 -5.55
N PRO A 6 6.66 0.20 -6.35
CA PRO A 6 5.60 1.03 -5.80
C PRO A 6 4.51 0.18 -5.14
N ILE A 7 4.08 0.57 -3.94
CA ILE A 7 3.04 -0.10 -3.16
C ILE A 7 2.09 0.92 -2.51
N ALA A 8 0.82 0.58 -2.38
CA ALA A 8 -0.15 1.31 -1.56
C ALA A 8 -0.26 0.67 -0.18
N LEU A 9 -0.65 1.45 0.82
CA LEU A 9 -0.84 1.00 2.20
C LEU A 9 -2.23 1.43 2.69
N VAL A 10 -2.91 0.57 3.45
CA VAL A 10 -4.14 0.90 4.17
C VAL A 10 -3.89 0.63 5.65
N GLU A 11 -3.73 1.65 6.47
CA GLU A 11 -3.43 1.51 7.90
C GLU A 11 -4.09 2.63 8.67
N ALA A 12 -4.91 2.31 9.67
CA ALA A 12 -5.63 3.30 10.46
C ALA A 12 -4.73 4.15 11.37
N ASN A 13 -3.57 3.62 11.77
CA ASN A 13 -2.60 4.33 12.59
C ASN A 13 -1.59 5.11 11.72
N GLU A 14 -1.70 6.44 11.69
CA GLU A 14 -0.85 7.31 10.89
C GLU A 14 0.65 7.22 11.26
N ASP A 15 0.98 7.17 12.55
CA ASP A 15 2.37 7.07 13.01
C ASP A 15 3.00 5.76 12.54
N PHE A 16 2.24 4.67 12.61
CA PHE A 16 2.67 3.37 12.14
C PHE A 16 2.79 3.34 10.61
N ALA A 17 1.87 3.95 9.88
CA ALA A 17 1.96 4.09 8.42
C ALA A 17 3.21 4.87 7.98
N ARG A 18 3.57 5.93 8.71
CA ARG A 18 4.81 6.70 8.49
C ARG A 18 6.06 5.89 8.81
N ALA A 19 6.03 5.06 9.85
CA ALA A 19 7.12 4.14 10.15
C ALA A 19 7.33 3.13 9.01
N ILE A 20 6.26 2.47 8.56
CA ILE A 20 6.30 1.54 7.42
C ILE A 20 6.89 2.23 6.17
N GLN A 21 6.40 3.43 5.82
CA GLN A 21 6.90 4.16 4.66
C GLN A 21 8.42 4.41 4.70
N ARG A 22 8.99 4.69 5.87
CA ARG A 22 10.43 4.95 6.02
C ARG A 22 11.25 3.67 5.96
N GLU A 23 10.77 2.62 6.61
CA GLU A 23 11.50 1.36 6.80
C GLU A 23 11.49 0.46 5.55
N LEU A 24 10.53 0.64 4.64
CA LEU A 24 10.47 -0.14 3.40
C LEU A 24 11.39 0.39 2.28
N LEU A 25 11.91 1.61 2.44
CA LEU A 25 12.94 2.12 1.54
C LEU A 25 14.29 1.42 1.80
N PRO A 26 15.12 1.23 0.75
CA PRO A 26 14.96 1.71 -0.61
C PRO A 26 14.22 0.74 -1.55
N GLN A 27 13.81 -0.44 -1.07
CA GLN A 27 13.31 -1.53 -1.92
C GLN A 27 11.87 -1.30 -2.38
N PHE A 28 11.02 -0.76 -1.51
CA PHE A 28 9.64 -0.44 -1.82
C PHE A 28 9.36 1.05 -1.60
N LEU A 29 8.53 1.62 -2.45
CA LEU A 29 8.06 3.00 -2.35
C LEU A 29 6.58 2.99 -1.99
N VAL A 30 6.23 3.49 -0.81
CA VAL A 30 4.82 3.69 -0.44
C VAL A 30 4.27 4.90 -1.18
N VAL A 31 3.53 4.63 -2.26
CA VAL A 31 3.01 5.65 -3.17
C VAL A 31 1.73 6.30 -2.67
N HIS A 32 0.92 5.59 -1.87
CA HIS A 32 -0.35 6.07 -1.32
C HIS A 32 -0.64 5.42 0.03
N VAL A 33 -1.26 6.15 0.96
CA VAL A 33 -1.70 5.63 2.27
C VAL A 33 -3.16 5.99 2.56
N CYS A 34 -4.01 4.99 2.71
CA CYS A 34 -5.37 5.18 3.18
C CYS A 34 -5.44 4.95 4.70
N LEU A 35 -5.87 5.98 5.45
CA LEU A 35 -6.01 5.88 6.91
C LEU A 35 -7.32 5.23 7.38
N SER A 36 -8.13 4.70 6.46
CA SER A 36 -9.29 3.88 6.81
C SER A 36 -9.67 2.96 5.65
N ALA A 37 -10.36 1.87 5.98
CA ALA A 37 -10.90 0.97 4.98
C ALA A 37 -11.95 1.65 4.10
N GLU A 38 -12.82 2.48 4.68
CA GLU A 38 -13.84 3.23 3.92
C GLU A 38 -13.16 4.14 2.88
N ARG A 39 -12.16 4.91 3.31
CA ARG A 39 -11.39 5.77 2.42
C ARG A 39 -10.68 4.95 1.34
N ALA A 40 -10.09 3.82 1.69
CA ALA A 40 -9.46 2.93 0.72
C ALA A 40 -10.42 2.47 -0.38
N THR A 41 -11.68 2.16 -0.05
CA THR A 41 -12.67 1.78 -1.07
C THR A 41 -13.03 2.89 -2.05
N PHE A 42 -12.84 4.16 -1.66
CA PHE A 42 -13.09 5.32 -2.51
C PHE A 42 -11.83 5.82 -3.23
N GLU A 43 -10.72 5.87 -2.51
CA GLU A 43 -9.48 6.48 -2.96
C GLU A 43 -8.69 5.57 -3.90
N LEU A 44 -8.55 4.27 -3.60
CA LEU A 44 -7.61 3.42 -4.34
C LEU A 44 -7.93 3.38 -5.84
N ALA A 45 -9.20 3.24 -6.23
CA ALA A 45 -9.61 3.27 -7.63
C ALA A 45 -9.30 4.61 -8.36
N ASN A 46 -9.14 5.71 -7.61
CA ASN A 46 -8.98 7.06 -8.14
C ASN A 46 -7.57 7.66 -7.92
N CYS A 47 -6.72 7.04 -7.11
CA CYS A 47 -5.42 7.59 -6.69
C CYS A 47 -4.23 7.08 -7.51
N TYR A 48 -4.44 6.03 -8.31
CA TYR A 48 -3.41 5.47 -9.19
C TYR A 48 -3.37 6.22 -10.52
N ALA A 49 -2.23 6.19 -11.20
CA ALA A 49 -2.06 6.88 -12.47
C ALA A 49 -3.11 6.39 -13.50
N GLY A 50 -3.66 7.32 -14.30
CA GLY A 50 -4.67 7.00 -15.31
C GLY A 50 -5.60 8.18 -15.61
N PRO A 51 -6.30 8.15 -16.76
CA PRO A 51 -7.15 9.27 -17.23
C PRO A 51 -8.36 9.57 -16.34
N ALA A 52 -8.63 8.73 -15.34
CA ALA A 52 -9.69 8.88 -14.35
C ALA A 52 -9.14 9.17 -12.94
N ALA A 53 -7.89 9.60 -12.81
CA ALA A 53 -7.33 10.02 -11.53
C ALA A 53 -8.16 11.20 -10.97
N GLY A 54 -9.08 10.90 -10.05
CA GLY A 54 -9.79 11.90 -9.28
C GLY A 54 -8.82 12.67 -8.39
N SER A 55 -9.24 13.81 -7.85
CA SER A 55 -8.49 14.43 -6.76
C SER A 55 -8.45 13.43 -5.60
N PRO A 56 -7.29 12.91 -5.19
CA PRO A 56 -7.19 12.12 -3.96
C PRO A 56 -7.77 12.98 -2.84
N HIS A 57 -8.83 12.52 -2.20
CA HIS A 57 -9.35 13.19 -1.02
C HIS A 57 -8.29 13.05 0.07
N GLU A 58 -7.57 14.14 0.35
CA GLU A 58 -6.72 14.35 1.54
C GLU A 58 -5.91 13.12 2.00
N CYS A 59 -5.15 12.47 1.12
CA CYS A 59 -4.24 11.40 1.53
C CYS A 59 -2.98 12.02 2.18
N PRO A 60 -2.77 11.85 3.50
CA PRO A 60 -1.75 12.63 4.23
C PRO A 60 -0.33 12.06 4.12
N VAL A 61 -0.19 10.83 3.61
CA VAL A 61 1.06 10.06 3.59
C VAL A 61 1.17 9.31 2.25
N GLY A 62 2.22 9.56 1.47
CA GLY A 62 2.44 8.90 0.17
C GLY A 62 3.16 9.77 -0.85
N SER A 63 3.98 9.17 -1.71
CA SER A 63 4.75 9.93 -2.72
C SER A 63 3.90 10.43 -3.90
N ASN A 64 2.82 9.73 -4.28
CA ASN A 64 1.95 10.16 -5.40
C ASN A 64 1.20 11.47 -5.09
N MET A 65 1.05 11.81 -3.81
CA MET A 65 0.43 13.05 -3.38
C MET A 65 1.34 14.27 -3.57
N GLN A 66 2.63 14.04 -3.74
CA GLN A 66 3.63 15.09 -3.87
C GLN A 66 3.91 15.46 -5.33
N VAL A 67 3.31 14.74 -6.29
CA VAL A 67 3.54 14.92 -7.73
C VAL A 67 2.21 15.07 -8.50
N PRO A 68 2.23 15.73 -9.68
CA PRO A 68 1.07 15.83 -10.56
C PRO A 68 0.49 14.46 -10.95
N ALA A 69 -0.79 14.42 -11.33
CA ALA A 69 -1.49 13.18 -11.64
C ALA A 69 -0.81 12.36 -12.76
N GLU A 70 -0.27 13.03 -13.78
CA GLU A 70 0.51 12.43 -14.87
C GLU A 70 1.85 11.81 -14.45
N GLU A 71 2.38 12.16 -13.28
CA GLU A 71 3.68 11.69 -12.76
C GLU A 71 3.54 10.66 -11.63
N ARG A 72 2.31 10.31 -11.26
CA ARG A 72 2.04 9.32 -10.20
C ARG A 72 2.47 7.92 -10.64
N SER A 73 2.98 7.13 -9.70
CA SER A 73 3.31 5.73 -9.94
C SER A 73 2.12 4.82 -9.65
N GLU A 74 1.88 3.81 -10.48
CA GLU A 74 0.89 2.77 -10.22
C GLU A 74 1.44 1.75 -9.21
N PRO A 75 0.78 1.51 -8.06
CA PRO A 75 1.24 0.47 -7.14
C PRO A 75 1.04 -0.93 -7.69
N ARG A 76 1.98 -1.81 -7.37
CA ARG A 76 1.91 -3.26 -7.66
C ARG A 76 1.18 -4.05 -6.57
N ALA A 77 1.11 -3.48 -5.37
CA ALA A 77 0.40 -4.09 -4.25
C ALA A 77 -0.39 -3.07 -3.45
N VAL A 78 -1.44 -3.54 -2.77
CA VAL A 78 -2.06 -2.86 -1.62
C VAL A 78 -1.75 -3.65 -0.36
N LEU A 79 -0.95 -3.10 0.53
CA LEU A 79 -0.72 -3.66 1.86
C LEU A 79 -1.85 -3.21 2.79
N VAL A 80 -2.46 -4.15 3.48
CA VAL A 80 -3.57 -3.88 4.40
C VAL A 80 -3.11 -4.14 5.83
N GLY A 81 -3.17 -3.08 6.62
CA GLY A 81 -2.91 -3.01 8.06
C GLY A 81 -3.63 -4.07 8.86
N THR A 82 -3.03 -4.49 9.97
CA THR A 82 -3.63 -5.50 10.87
C THR A 82 -4.89 -4.96 11.53
N SER A 83 -4.95 -3.65 11.74
CA SER A 83 -6.09 -2.89 12.24
C SER A 83 -7.36 -2.96 11.36
N ILE A 84 -7.25 -3.46 10.13
CA ILE A 84 -8.37 -3.56 9.19
C ILE A 84 -9.03 -4.93 9.27
N GLU A 85 -10.33 -4.98 9.55
CA GLU A 85 -11.08 -6.25 9.63
C GLU A 85 -11.12 -7.01 8.29
N ASP A 86 -11.09 -8.34 8.34
CA ASP A 86 -11.04 -9.20 7.15
C ASP A 86 -12.18 -8.94 6.16
N ARG A 87 -13.39 -8.65 6.67
CA ARG A 87 -14.54 -8.31 5.81
C ARG A 87 -14.28 -7.07 4.94
N ALA A 88 -13.50 -6.11 5.44
CA ALA A 88 -13.19 -4.88 4.74
C ALA A 88 -12.10 -5.09 3.66
N ILE A 89 -11.26 -6.10 3.83
CA ILE A 89 -10.21 -6.46 2.86
C ILE A 89 -10.82 -6.80 1.49
N PHE A 90 -11.95 -7.52 1.47
CA PHE A 90 -12.64 -7.84 0.22
C PHE A 90 -13.10 -6.60 -0.54
N ALA A 91 -13.63 -5.60 0.17
CA ALA A 91 -14.07 -4.34 -0.44
C ALA A 91 -12.88 -3.49 -0.93
N ILE A 92 -11.78 -3.47 -0.16
CA ILE A 92 -10.53 -2.80 -0.54
C ILE A 92 -9.97 -3.42 -1.81
N ARG A 93 -9.92 -4.76 -1.86
CA ARG A 93 -9.44 -5.52 -3.01
C ARG A 93 -10.27 -5.23 -4.25
N ASP A 94 -11.59 -5.34 -4.16
CA ASP A 94 -12.50 -5.07 -5.28
C ASP A 94 -12.37 -3.63 -5.79
N SER A 95 -12.17 -2.65 -4.89
CA SER A 95 -11.91 -1.27 -5.28
C SER A 95 -10.56 -1.10 -6.00
N ALA A 96 -9.50 -1.73 -5.47
CA ALA A 96 -8.18 -1.67 -6.07
C ALA A 96 -8.14 -2.30 -7.47
N GLU A 97 -8.74 -3.48 -7.64
CA GLU A 97 -8.80 -4.22 -8.92
C GLU A 97 -9.60 -3.47 -10.00
N ARG A 98 -10.57 -2.62 -9.62
CA ARG A 98 -11.30 -1.76 -10.58
C ARG A 98 -10.42 -0.66 -11.18
N GLY A 99 -9.46 -0.15 -10.41
CA GLY A 99 -8.51 0.87 -10.88
C GLY A 99 -7.29 0.27 -11.58
N LEU A 100 -6.79 -0.84 -11.05
CA LEU A 100 -5.61 -1.56 -11.56
C LEU A 100 -5.88 -3.08 -11.54
N PRO A 101 -6.29 -3.70 -12.66
CA PRO A 101 -6.69 -5.11 -12.70
C PRO A 101 -5.60 -6.11 -12.24
N ASP A 102 -4.33 -5.75 -12.38
CA ASP A 102 -3.18 -6.60 -12.01
C ASP A 102 -2.67 -6.33 -10.58
N ILE A 103 -3.35 -5.50 -9.78
CA ILE A 103 -2.91 -5.17 -8.43
C ILE A 103 -3.16 -6.33 -7.46
N THR A 104 -2.17 -6.61 -6.61
CA THR A 104 -2.32 -7.64 -5.56
C THR A 104 -2.68 -6.99 -4.23
N THR A 105 -3.75 -7.45 -3.57
CA THR A 105 -4.05 -7.03 -2.20
C THR A 105 -3.50 -8.03 -1.19
N VAL A 106 -2.74 -7.55 -0.21
CA VAL A 106 -1.99 -8.35 0.75
C VAL A 106 -2.33 -7.88 2.16
N LYS A 107 -2.91 -8.76 2.98
CA LYS A 107 -3.06 -8.53 4.41
C LYS A 107 -1.70 -8.70 5.09
N MET A 108 -1.26 -7.70 5.84
CA MET A 108 -0.05 -7.80 6.64
C MET A 108 -0.30 -8.77 7.80
N ASP A 109 0.59 -9.74 7.95
CA ASP A 109 0.66 -10.61 9.10
C ASP A 109 1.78 -10.11 10.02
N VAL A 110 1.43 -9.70 11.23
CA VAL A 110 2.38 -9.15 12.22
C VAL A 110 2.50 -10.05 13.44
N GLY A 111 1.91 -11.26 13.40
CA GLY A 111 1.88 -12.20 14.51
C GLY A 111 1.01 -11.77 15.70
N ASP A 112 1.17 -12.49 16.81
CA ASP A 112 0.32 -12.38 18.00
C ASP A 112 0.58 -11.13 18.86
N ASP A 113 1.74 -10.48 18.72
CA ASP A 113 2.12 -9.27 19.46
C ASP A 113 2.53 -8.13 18.51
N PRO A 114 1.58 -7.28 18.10
CA PRO A 114 1.84 -6.16 17.20
C PRO A 114 2.51 -4.96 17.88
N THR A 115 2.87 -5.04 19.17
CA THR A 115 3.40 -3.89 19.93
C THR A 115 4.90 -3.64 19.66
N ASP A 116 5.63 -4.67 19.22
CA ASP A 116 7.01 -4.53 18.79
C ASP A 116 7.08 -4.16 17.31
N VAL A 117 7.20 -2.86 17.05
CA VAL A 117 7.32 -2.30 15.69
C VAL A 117 8.50 -2.93 14.93
N GLY A 118 9.60 -3.27 15.60
CA GLY A 118 10.76 -3.91 14.95
C GLY A 118 10.41 -5.30 14.42
N MET A 119 9.74 -6.12 15.23
CA MET A 119 9.26 -7.44 14.81
C MET A 119 8.22 -7.35 13.71
N VAL A 120 7.30 -6.40 13.81
CA VAL A 120 6.30 -6.13 12.79
C VAL A 120 6.97 -5.79 11.45
N MET A 121 7.98 -4.91 11.44
CA MET A 121 8.70 -4.55 10.23
C MET A 121 9.44 -5.74 9.62
N ILE A 122 10.07 -6.59 10.44
CA ILE A 122 10.71 -7.83 9.97
C ILE A 122 9.69 -8.71 9.23
N ARG A 123 8.49 -8.91 9.79
CA ARG A 123 7.44 -9.71 9.15
C ARG A 123 6.93 -9.11 7.86
N ILE A 124 6.76 -7.80 7.81
CA ILE A 124 6.35 -7.10 6.59
C ILE A 124 7.41 -7.32 5.50
N HIS A 125 8.70 -7.16 5.82
CA HIS A 125 9.80 -7.43 4.89
C HIS A 125 9.82 -8.88 4.42
N GLU A 126 9.75 -9.86 5.33
CA GLU A 126 9.68 -11.29 4.98
C GLU A 126 8.52 -11.60 4.01
N GLN A 127 7.35 -11.00 4.27
CA GLN A 127 6.17 -11.20 3.45
C GLN A 127 6.32 -10.56 2.06
N LEU A 128 6.89 -9.36 1.98
CA LEU A 128 7.14 -8.67 0.73
C LEU A 128 8.21 -9.35 -0.10
N ASP A 129 9.34 -9.75 0.51
CA ASP A 129 10.42 -10.47 -0.14
C ASP A 129 9.92 -11.80 -0.72
N ARG A 130 9.08 -12.54 0.02
CA ARG A 130 8.44 -13.75 -0.51
C ARG A 130 7.60 -13.45 -1.76
N LEU A 131 6.84 -12.36 -1.77
CA LEU A 131 6.04 -11.99 -2.95
C LEU A 131 6.91 -11.57 -4.14
N VAL A 132 8.09 -11.00 -3.88
CA VAL A 132 9.09 -10.73 -4.92
C VAL A 132 9.68 -12.03 -5.47
N ASP A 133 10.06 -12.97 -4.60
CA ASP A 133 10.62 -14.27 -4.98
C ASP A 133 9.61 -15.14 -5.75
N GLU A 134 8.33 -15.11 -5.37
CA GLU A 134 7.22 -15.74 -6.09
C GLU A 134 6.91 -15.03 -7.43
N GLY A 135 7.51 -13.85 -7.64
CA GLY A 135 7.31 -13.04 -8.84
C GLY A 135 5.94 -12.39 -8.91
N VAL A 136 5.24 -12.25 -7.78
CA VAL A 136 3.99 -11.50 -7.64
C VAL A 136 4.30 -9.99 -7.64
N LEU A 137 5.35 -9.57 -6.94
CA LEU A 137 5.86 -8.20 -6.97
C LEU A 137 7.14 -8.14 -7.79
N ARG A 138 7.21 -7.21 -8.75
CA ARG A 138 8.40 -7.02 -9.58
C ARG A 138 8.64 -5.54 -9.79
N ALA A 139 9.90 -5.14 -9.77
CA ALA A 139 10.31 -3.85 -10.32
C ALA A 139 10.19 -3.92 -11.85
N GLU A 140 9.73 -2.83 -12.46
CA GLU A 140 9.76 -2.65 -13.92
C GLU A 140 11.17 -2.39 -14.44
#